data_AF-A0A9Q2EQE0-F1
#
_entry.id   AF-A0A9Q2EQE0-F1
#
_cell.length_a   1.000
_cell.length_b   1.000
_cell.length_c   1.000
_cell.angle_alpha   90.00
_cell.angle_beta   90.00
_cell.angle_gamma   90.00
#
_symmetry.space_group_name_H-M   'P 1'
#
loop_
_entity.id
_entity.type
_entity.pdbx_description
1 polymer ?
#
loop_
_entity_poly.entity_id
_entity_poly.type
_entity_poly.pdbx_seq_one_letter_code
_entity_poly.pdbx_strand_id
1 'polypeptide(L)'
;MNENKVPCCGVARFLVLLDGPWATLIVRQLLLGPQRFTQLRDALPGISAHTLTHRLKRFEAHGLVTRTAYAETPPRVVYELTPLGEGLRDVLESMKTWGDAVPNEIIVGNVKYNEASLADISISVPLPALKSPS
;
A
#
# COMPACT_ATOMS: atom_id res chain seq x y z
N MET A 1 20.16 -20.22 14.88
CA MET A 1 19.17 -20.37 13.80
C MET A 1 17.94 -19.62 14.26
N ASN A 2 17.62 -18.46 13.68
CA ASN A 2 16.47 -17.69 14.11
C ASN A 2 15.22 -18.35 13.52
N GLU A 3 14.44 -18.98 14.38
CA GLU A 3 13.12 -19.50 14.05
C GLU A 3 12.23 -18.31 13.68
N ASN A 4 11.99 -18.12 12.37
CA ASN A 4 11.08 -17.09 11.87
C ASN A 4 9.65 -17.49 12.26
N LYS A 5 9.27 -17.15 13.49
CA LYS A 5 7.96 -17.47 14.05
C LYS A 5 6.90 -16.61 13.38
N VAL A 6 6.03 -17.23 12.60
CA VAL A 6 4.88 -16.54 12.00
C VAL A 6 3.92 -16.12 13.11
N PRO A 7 3.51 -14.85 13.21
CA PRO A 7 2.56 -14.43 14.23
C PRO A 7 1.22 -15.16 14.10
N CYS A 8 0.65 -15.60 15.22
CA CYS A 8 -0.69 -16.23 15.23
C CYS A 8 -1.83 -15.20 15.09
N CYS A 9 -1.59 -13.95 15.43
CA CYS A 9 -2.55 -12.84 15.29
C CYS A 9 -2.57 -12.32 13.85
N GLY A 10 -3.75 -12.24 13.24
CA GLY A 10 -3.93 -11.75 11.86
C GLY A 10 -3.43 -10.32 11.65
N VAL A 11 -3.67 -9.43 12.63
CA VAL A 11 -3.16 -8.05 12.60
C VAL A 11 -1.63 -8.03 12.61
N ALA A 12 -0.99 -8.85 13.45
CA ALA A 12 0.46 -8.94 13.48
C ALA A 12 1.04 -9.50 12.16
N ARG A 13 0.34 -10.45 11.50
CA ARG A 13 0.73 -10.92 10.16
C ARG A 13 0.63 -9.81 9.12
N PHE A 14 -0.44 -9.01 9.16
CA PHE A 14 -0.57 -7.84 8.30
C PHE A 14 0.60 -6.88 8.50
N LEU A 15 0.96 -6.55 9.74
CA LEU A 15 2.09 -5.65 10.04
C LEU A 15 3.44 -6.22 9.59
N VAL A 16 3.61 -7.55 9.58
CA VAL A 16 4.81 -8.19 9.00
C VAL A 16 4.85 -8.05 7.48
N LEU A 17 3.71 -8.16 6.80
CA LEU A 17 3.63 -8.06 5.35
C LEU A 17 3.67 -6.60 4.86
N LEU A 18 2.96 -5.70 5.55
CA LEU A 18 2.73 -4.29 5.22
C LEU A 18 3.40 -3.37 6.24
N ASP A 19 4.67 -3.67 6.56
CA ASP A 19 5.45 -2.85 7.47
C ASP A 19 5.80 -1.48 6.86
N GLY A 20 5.59 -0.41 7.62
CA GLY A 20 5.94 0.96 7.25
C GLY A 20 5.02 1.60 6.19
N PRO A 21 5.06 2.94 6.08
CA PRO A 21 4.05 3.71 5.34
C PRO A 21 4.04 3.40 3.83
N TRP A 22 5.23 3.19 3.25
CA TRP A 22 5.35 2.93 1.82
C TRP A 22 4.75 1.60 1.39
N ALA A 23 4.70 0.59 2.25
CA ALA A 23 4.16 -0.71 1.89
C ALA A 23 2.67 -0.57 1.51
N THR A 24 1.89 0.04 2.39
CA THR A 24 0.47 0.34 2.19
C THR A 24 0.24 1.24 0.98
N LEU A 25 1.04 2.29 0.80
CA LEU A 25 0.90 3.22 -0.32
C LEU A 25 1.21 2.59 -1.69
N ILE A 26 2.19 1.69 -1.77
CA ILE A 26 2.48 0.95 -3.02
C ILE A 26 1.32 0.04 -3.38
N VAL A 27 0.78 -0.71 -2.41
CA VAL A 27 -0.39 -1.57 -2.66
C VAL A 27 -1.59 -0.74 -3.08
N ARG A 28 -1.88 0.35 -2.37
CA ARG A 28 -2.93 1.32 -2.74
C ARG A 28 -2.81 1.76 -4.19
N GLN A 29 -1.60 2.09 -4.61
CA GLN A 29 -1.34 2.54 -5.98
C GLN A 29 -1.53 1.42 -7.01
N LEU A 30 -1.13 0.18 -6.69
CA LEU A 30 -1.31 -0.98 -7.57
C LEU A 30 -2.76 -1.47 -7.67
N LEU A 31 -3.64 -1.11 -6.74
CA LEU A 31 -5.09 -1.37 -6.85
C LEU A 31 -5.75 -0.62 -8.03
N LEU A 32 -5.06 0.35 -8.63
CA LEU A 32 -5.45 1.01 -9.89
C LEU A 32 -5.15 0.16 -11.13
N GLY A 33 -4.41 -0.94 -10.96
CA GLY A 33 -4.00 -1.83 -12.03
C GLY A 33 -2.48 -1.89 -12.24
N PRO A 34 -2.03 -2.62 -13.28
CA PRO A 34 -0.63 -2.91 -13.51
C PRO A 34 0.19 -1.64 -13.83
N GLN A 35 1.31 -1.43 -13.13
CA GLN A 35 2.16 -0.24 -13.31
C GLN A 35 3.66 -0.56 -13.49
N ARG A 36 4.36 0.27 -14.27
CA ARG A 36 5.83 0.25 -14.36
C ARG A 36 6.46 0.85 -13.10
N PHE A 37 7.73 0.52 -12.85
CA PHE A 37 8.49 1.08 -11.73
C PHE A 37 8.48 2.62 -11.70
N THR A 38 8.69 3.26 -12.85
CA THR A 38 8.71 4.72 -12.94
C THR A 38 7.35 5.32 -12.63
N GLN A 39 6.26 4.74 -13.16
CA GLN A 39 4.90 5.17 -12.87
C GLN A 39 4.59 5.09 -11.36
N LEU A 40 4.97 3.99 -10.71
CA LEU A 40 4.82 3.84 -9.26
C LEU A 40 5.61 4.89 -8.48
N ARG A 41 6.87 5.12 -8.86
CA ARG A 41 7.73 6.10 -8.19
C ARG A 41 7.20 7.52 -8.36
N ASP A 42 6.74 7.86 -9.56
CA ASP A 42 6.25 9.19 -9.90
C ASP A 42 4.89 9.45 -9.21
N ALA A 43 4.05 8.43 -9.05
CA ALA A 43 2.79 8.48 -8.30
C ALA A 43 2.97 8.47 -6.77
N LEU A 44 4.16 8.10 -6.28
CA LEU A 44 4.48 8.04 -4.84
C LEU A 44 5.65 8.97 -4.51
N PRO A 45 5.51 10.29 -4.73
CA PRO A 45 6.66 11.16 -4.64
C PRO A 45 7.19 11.18 -3.20
N GLY A 46 8.52 11.20 -3.05
CA GLY A 46 9.19 11.08 -1.74
C GLY A 46 9.64 9.65 -1.41
N ILE A 47 9.16 8.62 -2.11
CA ILE A 47 9.74 7.29 -2.01
C ILE A 47 11.11 7.24 -2.70
N SER A 48 12.11 6.69 -2.02
CA SER A 48 13.40 6.42 -2.67
C SER A 48 13.28 5.22 -3.62
N ALA A 49 14.06 5.22 -4.71
CA ALA A 49 14.12 4.08 -5.62
C ALA A 49 14.57 2.79 -4.92
N HIS A 50 15.46 2.92 -3.93
CA HIS A 50 15.92 1.81 -3.09
C HIS A 50 14.76 1.22 -2.28
N THR A 51 13.99 2.07 -1.59
CA THR A 51 12.82 1.65 -0.81
C THR A 51 11.77 0.97 -1.70
N LEU A 52 11.45 1.56 -2.85
CA LEU A 52 10.47 0.98 -3.78
C LEU A 52 10.91 -0.40 -4.28
N THR A 53 12.18 -0.53 -4.69
CA THR A 53 12.75 -1.81 -5.14
C THR A 53 12.69 -2.86 -4.05
N HIS A 54 13.10 -2.51 -2.83
CA HIS A 54 13.09 -3.42 -1.69
C HIS A 54 11.68 -3.91 -1.35
N ARG A 55 10.69 -3.01 -1.35
CA ARG A 55 9.29 -3.34 -1.05
C ARG A 55 8.68 -4.23 -2.15
N LEU A 56 8.86 -3.90 -3.43
CA LEU A 56 8.36 -4.71 -4.54
C LEU A 56 8.94 -6.13 -4.52
N LYS A 57 10.25 -6.29 -4.27
CA LYS A 57 10.87 -7.61 -4.11
C LYS A 57 10.29 -8.42 -2.95
N ARG A 58 9.99 -7.75 -1.82
CA ARG A 58 9.37 -8.40 -0.66
C ARG A 58 7.92 -8.80 -0.94
N PHE A 59 7.16 -7.98 -1.64
CA PHE A 59 5.80 -8.31 -2.07
C PHE A 59 5.78 -9.47 -3.05
N GLU A 60 6.72 -9.52 -3.99
CA GLU A 60 6.90 -10.67 -4.89
C GLU A 60 7.23 -11.94 -4.11
N ALA A 61 8.17 -11.88 -3.16
CA ALA A 61 8.53 -13.02 -2.31
C ALA A 61 7.37 -13.52 -1.42
N HIS A 62 6.44 -12.62 -1.03
CA HIS A 62 5.24 -12.98 -0.27
C HIS A 62 4.02 -13.30 -1.16
N GLY A 63 4.17 -13.28 -2.49
CA GLY A 63 3.09 -13.57 -3.42
C GLY A 63 1.97 -12.52 -3.44
N LEU A 64 2.26 -11.28 -3.05
CA LEU A 64 1.31 -10.15 -3.13
C LEU A 64 1.35 -9.45 -4.49
N VAL A 65 2.51 -9.46 -5.16
CA VAL A 65 2.76 -8.76 -6.43
C VAL A 65 3.43 -9.71 -7.41
N THR A 66 3.03 -9.66 -8.67
CA THR A 66 3.77 -10.27 -9.79
C THR A 66 4.64 -9.23 -10.49
N ARG A 67 5.79 -9.67 -11.01
CA ARG A 67 6.68 -8.86 -11.83
C ARG A 67 6.80 -9.49 -13.22
N THR A 68 6.22 -8.84 -14.23
CA THR A 68 6.20 -9.36 -15.59
C THR A 68 7.08 -8.51 -16.50
N ALA A 69 8.05 -9.13 -17.16
CA ALA A 69 8.86 -8.51 -18.20
C ALA A 69 8.25 -8.80 -19.57
N TYR A 70 8.00 -7.76 -20.36
CA TYR A 70 7.47 -7.85 -21.71
C TYR A 70 8.60 -7.56 -22.70
N ALA A 71 8.87 -8.53 -23.57
CA ALA A 71 9.83 -8.42 -24.66
C ALA A 71 9.20 -7.71 -25.88
N GLU A 72 8.72 -6.49 -25.65
CA GLU A 72 8.26 -5.57 -26.70
C GLU A 72 9.35 -4.52 -27.00
N THR A 73 9.16 -3.70 -28.04
CA THR A 73 10.06 -2.56 -28.32
C THR A 73 9.36 -1.26 -27.96
N PRO A 74 9.79 -0.52 -26.93
CA PRO A 74 10.91 -0.80 -26.01
C PRO A 74 10.53 -1.79 -24.88
N PRO A 75 11.48 -2.60 -24.37
CA PRO A 75 11.20 -3.55 -23.30
C PRO A 75 10.63 -2.87 -22.06
N ARG A 76 9.66 -3.52 -21.41
CA ARG A 76 9.05 -2.99 -20.19
C ARG A 76 8.89 -4.03 -19.10
N VAL A 77 8.89 -3.54 -17.86
CA VAL A 77 8.58 -4.34 -16.67
C VAL A 77 7.37 -3.73 -16.00
N VAL A 78 6.39 -4.56 -15.68
CA VAL A 78 5.15 -4.16 -15.02
C VAL A 78 4.99 -4.96 -13.73
N TYR A 79 4.46 -4.29 -12.72
CA TYR A 79 4.09 -4.86 -11.43
C TYR A 79 2.57 -4.84 -11.30
N GLU A 80 2.00 -5.92 -10.79
CA GLU A 80 0.56 -6.11 -10.66
C GLU A 80 0.25 -6.87 -9.36
N LEU A 81 -0.87 -6.58 -8.71
CA LEU A 81 -1.28 -7.35 -7.54
C LEU A 81 -1.72 -8.76 -7.95
N THR A 82 -1.36 -9.75 -7.15
CA THR A 82 -1.95 -11.08 -7.26
C THR A 82 -3.39 -11.06 -6.73
N PRO A 83 -4.18 -12.14 -6.91
CA PRO A 83 -5.47 -12.26 -6.22
C PRO A 83 -5.37 -12.11 -4.70
N LEU A 84 -4.25 -12.55 -4.10
CA LEU A 84 -3.98 -12.34 -2.68
C LEU A 84 -3.74 -10.85 -2.36
N GLY A 85 -2.97 -10.15 -3.21
CA GLY A 85 -2.71 -8.71 -3.08
C GLY A 85 -3.97 -7.86 -3.25
N GLU A 86 -4.84 -8.20 -4.20
CA GLU A 86 -6.14 -7.53 -4.42
C GLU A 86 -7.06 -7.66 -3.20
N GLY A 87 -6.96 -8.75 -2.43
CA GLY A 87 -7.69 -8.92 -1.17
C GLY A 87 -7.36 -7.87 -0.09
N LEU A 88 -6.30 -7.07 -0.27
CA LEU A 88 -5.99 -5.95 0.62
C LEU A 88 -6.91 -4.73 0.38
N ARG A 89 -7.69 -4.68 -0.70
CA ARG A 89 -8.59 -3.57 -1.03
C ARG A 89 -9.49 -3.19 0.13
N ASP A 90 -10.27 -4.15 0.64
CA ASP A 90 -11.24 -3.91 1.72
C ASP A 90 -10.56 -3.48 3.03
N VAL A 91 -9.33 -3.96 3.26
CA VAL A 91 -8.51 -3.56 4.42
C VAL A 91 -8.10 -2.10 4.29
N LEU A 92 -7.60 -1.69 3.12
CA LEU A 92 -7.18 -0.32 2.86
C LEU A 92 -8.37 0.65 2.86
N GLU A 93 -9.52 0.23 2.35
CA GLU A 93 -10.76 1.01 2.43
C GLU A 93 -11.21 1.19 3.88
N SER A 94 -11.20 0.13 4.70
CA SER A 94 -11.51 0.22 6.12
C SER A 94 -10.56 1.16 6.88
N MET A 95 -9.26 1.07 6.57
CA MET A 95 -8.25 1.98 7.13
C MET A 95 -8.50 3.44 6.72
N LYS A 96 -8.85 3.67 5.45
CA LYS A 96 -9.21 5.00 4.94
C LYS A 96 -10.43 5.56 5.68
N THR A 97 -11.53 4.80 5.72
CA THR A 97 -12.76 5.24 6.37
C THR A 97 -12.55 5.65 7.82
N TRP A 98 -11.76 4.87 8.56
CA TRP A 98 -11.40 5.24 9.93
C TRP A 98 -10.54 6.50 9.97
N GLY A 99 -9.51 6.58 9.11
CA GLY A 99 -8.60 7.73 9.02
C GLY A 99 -9.30 9.04 8.67
N ASP A 100 -10.25 9.02 7.74
CA ASP A 100 -11.03 10.21 7.33
C ASP A 100 -11.96 10.71 8.44
N ALA A 101 -12.35 9.82 9.35
CA ALA A 101 -13.23 10.14 10.47
C ALA A 101 -12.48 10.63 11.72
N VAL A 102 -11.15 10.52 11.72
CA VAL A 102 -10.27 10.99 12.80
C VAL A 102 -10.11 12.52 12.71
N PRO A 103 -10.39 13.28 13.79
CA PRO A 103 -10.18 14.72 13.81
C PRO A 103 -8.72 15.10 13.55
N ASN A 104 -8.49 16.14 12.74
CA ASN A 104 -7.14 16.58 12.38
C ASN A 104 -6.29 16.99 13.60
N GLU A 105 -6.94 17.45 14.67
CA GLU A 105 -6.30 17.97 15.88
C GLU A 105 -5.53 16.89 16.66
N ILE A 106 -5.86 15.60 16.45
CA ILE A 106 -5.17 14.48 17.11
C ILE A 106 -4.08 13.83 16.25
N ILE A 107 -3.95 14.24 14.98
CA ILE A 107 -2.95 13.68 14.07
C ILE A 107 -1.62 14.43 14.26
N VAL A 108 -0.70 13.83 15.02
CA VAL A 108 0.68 14.32 15.16
C VAL A 108 1.60 13.54 14.24
N GLY A 109 1.86 14.08 13.05
CA GLY A 109 2.68 13.43 12.02
C GLY A 109 4.18 13.74 12.16
N ASN A 110 5.00 12.69 12.17
CA ASN A 110 6.46 12.75 12.02
C ASN A 110 6.93 12.32 10.62
N VAL A 111 6.03 11.76 9.80
CA VAL A 111 6.30 11.38 8.41
C VAL A 111 5.90 12.54 7.49
N LYS A 112 6.87 13.09 6.75
CA LYS A 112 6.60 14.08 5.71
C LYS A 112 6.10 13.38 4.44
N TYR A 113 4.80 13.37 4.25
CA TYR A 113 4.19 13.10 2.95
C TYR A 113 4.14 14.41 2.16
N ASN A 114 4.16 14.31 0.83
CA ASN A 114 3.85 15.44 -0.04
C ASN A 114 2.40 15.36 -0.56
N GLU A 115 1.89 16.46 -1.09
CA GLU A 115 0.49 16.61 -1.53
C GLU A 115 0.05 15.51 -2.52
N ALA A 116 0.92 15.07 -3.41
CA ALA A 116 0.60 13.99 -4.34
C ALA A 116 0.46 12.61 -3.68
N SER A 117 1.10 12.36 -2.53
CA SER A 117 0.87 11.14 -1.73
C SER A 117 -0.45 11.19 -0.94
N LEU A 118 -0.94 12.42 -0.69
CA LEU A 118 -2.20 12.74 -0.01
C LEU A 118 -3.39 12.77 -0.99
N ALA A 119 -3.15 12.76 -2.30
CA ALA A 119 -4.20 12.67 -3.29
C ALA A 119 -4.95 11.34 -3.10
N ASP A 120 -6.20 11.46 -2.66
CA ASP A 120 -7.09 10.34 -2.51
C ASP A 120 -7.33 9.71 -3.88
N ILE A 121 -7.16 8.40 -3.97
CA ILE A 121 -7.78 7.66 -5.06
C ILE A 121 -9.27 7.73 -4.77
N SER A 122 -9.99 8.57 -5.53
CA SER A 122 -11.42 8.74 -5.36
C SER A 122 -12.11 7.40 -5.64
N ILE A 123 -12.43 6.67 -4.57
CA ILE A 123 -13.40 5.57 -4.56
C ILE A 123 -14.46 6.05 -3.58
N SER A 124 -15.64 6.40 -4.12
CA SER A 124 -16.73 6.90 -3.30
C SER A 124 -17.37 5.76 -2.52
N VAL A 125 -17.24 5.79 -1.20
CA VAL A 125 -18.07 4.97 -0.30
C VAL A 125 -18.54 5.88 0.85
N PRO A 126 -19.85 5.90 1.17
CA PRO A 126 -20.39 6.76 2.22
C PRO A 126 -19.87 6.35 3.60
N LEU A 127 -19.46 7.36 4.39
CA LEU A 127 -18.99 7.23 5.76
C LEU A 127 -20.05 6.56 6.67
N PRO A 128 -19.71 5.53 7.47
CA PRO A 128 -20.57 5.12 8.57
C PRO A 128 -20.50 6.17 9.69
N ALA A 129 -21.67 6.62 10.14
CA ALA A 129 -21.79 7.63 11.20
C ALA A 129 -21.10 7.15 12.48
N LEU A 130 -20.04 7.85 12.88
CA LEU A 130 -19.45 7.70 14.20
C LEU A 130 -20.50 8.10 15.23
N LYS A 131 -21.05 7.13 15.97
CA LYS A 131 -21.81 7.43 17.19
C LYS A 131 -20.84 8.02 18.20
N SER A 132 -21.12 9.26 18.61
CA SER A 132 -20.44 9.93 19.71
C SER A 132 -20.53 9.10 21.00
N PRO A 133 -19.45 8.99 21.79
CA PRO A 133 -19.53 8.39 23.11
C PRO A 133 -20.42 9.27 24.00
N SER A 134 -21.42 8.64 24.62
CA SER A 134 -22.29 9.24 25.65
C SER A 134 -21.58 9.28 27.00
#